data_AF-A0AAD4HU13-F1
#
_entry.id   AF-A0AAD4HU13-F1
#
_cell.length_a   1.000
_cell.length_b   1.000
_cell.length_c   1.000
_cell.angle_alpha   90.00
_cell.angle_beta   90.00
_cell.angle_gamma   90.00
#
_symmetry.space_group_name_H-M   'P 1'
#
loop_
_entity.id
_entity.type
_entity.pdbx_description
1 polymer ?
#
loop_
_entity_poly.entity_id
_entity_poly.type
_entity_poly.pdbx_seq_one_letter_code
_entity_poly.pdbx_strand_id
1 'polypeptide(L)'
;MKLELGKTSFRNTNPCFASNSKSAQQNESLAWFWSVEVDLGGPDQSWNEEVYRVHWLRAKALQDRWREEMLLVKLEMDWTCKFFLWKTTQWGDHMQESLEKCLPGHRCYAGRQSQMYSLLAQDAQAAFQDLQNVLIEARDE
;
A
#
# COMPACT_ATOMS: atom_id res chain seq x y z
N MET A 1 18.95 -38.71 -44.73
CA MET A 1 19.44 -38.76 -43.34
C MET A 1 19.97 -37.39 -42.96
N LYS A 2 19.17 -36.60 -42.22
CA LYS A 2 19.61 -35.61 -41.22
C LYS A 2 18.35 -35.03 -40.59
N LEU A 3 18.11 -35.46 -39.35
CA LEU A 3 17.12 -34.92 -38.44
C LEU A 3 17.81 -33.78 -37.70
N GLU A 4 17.27 -32.56 -37.79
CA GLU A 4 17.66 -31.48 -36.88
C GLU A 4 16.46 -31.19 -35.98
N LEU A 5 16.58 -31.69 -34.75
CA LEU A 5 15.65 -31.47 -33.65
C LEU A 5 15.81 -30.00 -33.19
N GLY A 6 14.77 -29.20 -33.42
CA GLY A 6 14.65 -27.86 -32.84
C GLY A 6 14.57 -27.95 -31.32
N LYS A 7 15.56 -27.35 -30.65
CA LYS A 7 15.70 -27.32 -29.19
C LYS A 7 14.46 -26.69 -28.53
N THR A 8 13.74 -27.48 -27.74
CA THR A 8 12.73 -26.99 -26.80
C THR A 8 13.42 -26.38 -25.58
N SER A 9 13.46 -25.05 -25.50
CA SER A 9 13.77 -24.33 -24.27
C SER A 9 12.47 -24.06 -23.52
N PHE A 10 11.95 -25.08 -22.82
CA PHE A 10 10.83 -24.92 -21.90
C PHE A 10 11.36 -24.32 -20.58
N ARG A 11 11.38 -22.99 -20.46
CA ARG A 11 11.56 -22.35 -19.15
C ARG A 11 10.21 -22.36 -18.44
N ASN A 12 10.04 -23.35 -17.60
CA ASN A 12 8.93 -23.47 -16.66
C ASN A 12 9.17 -22.46 -15.52
N THR A 13 8.39 -21.39 -15.47
CA THR A 13 8.24 -20.57 -14.27
C THR A 13 6.76 -20.31 -14.05
N ASN A 14 6.15 -21.17 -13.23
CA ASN A 14 4.86 -20.92 -12.60
C ASN A 14 4.90 -19.58 -11.85
N PRO A 15 3.93 -18.68 -12.05
CA PRO A 15 3.66 -17.62 -11.10
C PRO A 15 2.30 -17.89 -10.44
N CYS A 16 2.27 -18.78 -9.45
CA CYS A 16 1.08 -18.95 -8.61
C CYS A 16 0.90 -17.77 -7.64
N PHE A 17 1.92 -16.93 -7.45
CA PHE A 17 1.87 -15.76 -6.59
C PHE A 17 2.83 -14.69 -7.12
N ALA A 18 2.35 -13.82 -7.99
CA ALA A 18 3.02 -12.54 -8.26
C ALA A 18 2.07 -11.44 -7.78
N SER A 19 2.48 -10.72 -6.74
CA SER A 19 1.86 -9.46 -6.33
C SER A 19 2.15 -8.43 -7.43
N ASN A 20 1.15 -8.15 -8.25
CA ASN A 20 1.28 -7.20 -9.36
C ASN A 20 1.47 -5.78 -8.81
N SER A 21 2.69 -5.27 -8.91
CA SER A 21 2.99 -3.85 -8.76
C SER A 21 2.49 -3.09 -10.00
N LYS A 22 1.95 -1.90 -9.73
CA LYS A 22 1.15 -1.06 -10.62
C LYS A 22 2.02 -0.40 -11.70
N SER A 23 2.09 -0.96 -12.92
CA SER A 23 2.45 -0.21 -14.15
C SER A 23 2.51 -1.05 -15.45
N ALA A 24 2.04 -2.30 -15.48
CA ALA A 24 2.12 -3.16 -16.67
C ALA A 24 0.77 -3.75 -17.09
N GLN A 25 -0.31 -2.98 -16.99
CA GLN A 25 -1.63 -3.39 -17.51
C GLN A 25 -2.27 -2.24 -18.27
N GLN A 26 -1.62 -1.78 -19.32
CA GLN A 26 -2.36 -1.20 -20.44
C GLN A 26 -2.23 -2.18 -21.59
N ASN A 27 -3.35 -2.86 -21.88
CA ASN A 27 -3.56 -3.71 -23.04
C ASN A 27 -2.91 -5.11 -23.01
N GLU A 28 -3.17 -5.89 -21.96
CA GLU A 28 -3.06 -7.35 -22.10
C GLU A 28 -4.36 -7.87 -22.73
N SER A 29 -4.29 -8.25 -24.00
CA SER A 29 -5.27 -9.18 -24.57
C SER A 29 -5.41 -10.34 -23.59
N LEU A 30 -6.63 -10.62 -23.12
CA LEU A 30 -6.93 -11.74 -22.22
C LEU A 30 -6.10 -12.96 -22.63
N ALA A 31 -5.47 -13.65 -21.66
CA ALA A 31 -4.66 -14.82 -21.96
C ALA A 31 -5.44 -15.78 -22.88
N TRP A 32 -4.76 -16.43 -23.83
CA TRP A 32 -5.38 -17.16 -24.94
C TRP A 32 -6.44 -18.21 -24.55
N PHE A 33 -6.45 -18.68 -23.30
CA PHE A 33 -7.47 -19.61 -22.79
C PHE A 33 -8.77 -18.90 -22.34
N TRP A 34 -8.71 -17.61 -22.00
CA TRP A 34 -9.85 -16.73 -21.74
C TRP A 34 -10.38 -16.06 -23.01
N SER A 35 -9.61 -16.03 -24.10
CA SER A 35 -10.14 -15.77 -25.43
C SER A 35 -10.75 -17.06 -25.99
N VAL A 36 -11.88 -17.49 -25.41
CA VAL A 36 -12.69 -18.48 -26.11
C VAL A 36 -13.23 -17.77 -27.34
N GLU A 37 -12.66 -18.07 -28.51
CA GLU A 37 -13.29 -17.78 -29.79
C GLU A 37 -14.64 -18.49 -29.78
N VAL A 38 -15.70 -17.74 -29.52
CA VAL A 38 -17.09 -18.21 -29.56
C VAL A 38 -17.48 -18.34 -31.04
N ASP A 39 -16.85 -19.28 -31.74
CA ASP A 39 -17.18 -19.68 -33.11
C ASP A 39 -18.05 -20.95 -33.15
N LEU A 40 -18.80 -21.17 -32.08
CA LEU A 40 -19.81 -22.23 -32.01
C LEU A 40 -21.16 -21.56 -31.85
N GLY A 41 -21.87 -21.37 -32.95
CA GLY A 41 -23.21 -20.78 -33.04
C GLY A 41 -24.28 -21.56 -32.27
N GLY A 42 -24.19 -21.56 -30.94
CA GLY A 42 -25.15 -22.10 -30.00
C GLY A 42 -25.59 -21.03 -28.99
N PRO A 43 -26.84 -21.10 -28.48
CA PRO A 43 -27.51 -19.99 -27.79
C PRO A 43 -27.05 -19.74 -26.34
N ASP A 44 -25.90 -20.27 -25.91
CA ASP A 44 -25.46 -20.17 -24.52
C ASP A 44 -24.47 -19.01 -24.32
N GLN A 45 -24.97 -17.78 -24.51
CA GLN A 45 -24.25 -16.54 -24.19
C GLN A 45 -24.20 -16.27 -22.67
N SER A 46 -25.01 -16.99 -21.88
CA SER A 46 -25.18 -16.79 -20.43
C SER A 46 -23.88 -16.98 -19.65
N TRP A 47 -23.10 -18.02 -19.96
CA TRP A 47 -21.87 -18.32 -19.19
C TRP A 47 -20.78 -17.27 -19.41
N ASN A 48 -20.67 -16.70 -20.62
CA ASN A 48 -19.72 -15.64 -20.94
C ASN A 48 -20.05 -14.36 -20.15
N GLU A 49 -21.33 -13.99 -20.10
CA GLU A 49 -21.82 -12.83 -19.35
C GLU A 49 -21.51 -12.96 -17.85
N GLU A 50 -21.66 -14.16 -17.28
CA GLU A 50 -21.30 -14.44 -15.89
C GLU A 50 -19.80 -14.29 -15.63
N VAL A 51 -18.94 -14.78 -16.53
CA VAL A 51 -17.48 -14.63 -16.42
C VAL A 51 -17.07 -13.16 -16.45
N TYR A 52 -17.61 -12.37 -17.38
CA TYR A 52 -17.35 -10.93 -17.46
C TYR A 52 -17.86 -10.20 -16.21
N ARG A 53 -19.04 -10.56 -15.71
CA ARG A 53 -19.62 -9.97 -14.49
C ARG A 53 -18.76 -10.27 -13.26
N VAL A 54 -18.32 -11.51 -13.08
CA VAL A 54 -17.44 -11.89 -11.96
C VAL A 54 -16.09 -11.18 -12.06
N HIS A 55 -15.53 -11.08 -13.28
CA HIS A 55 -14.28 -10.37 -13.49
C HIS A 55 -14.42 -8.88 -13.14
N TRP A 56 -15.49 -8.23 -13.60
CA TRP A 56 -15.80 -6.84 -13.25
C TRP A 56 -16.00 -6.66 -11.73
N LEU A 57 -16.73 -7.54 -11.07
CA LEU A 57 -16.94 -7.48 -9.61
C LEU A 57 -15.62 -7.60 -8.85
N ARG A 58 -14.70 -8.48 -9.28
CA ARG A 58 -13.36 -8.61 -8.69
C ARG A 58 -12.52 -7.36 -8.91
N ALA A 59 -12.52 -6.82 -10.13
CA ALA A 59 -11.80 -5.59 -10.45
C ALA A 59 -12.33 -4.41 -9.62
N LYS A 60 -13.65 -4.30 -9.48
CA LYS A 60 -14.29 -3.29 -8.62
C LYS A 60 -13.92 -3.46 -7.16
N ALA A 61 -13.99 -4.67 -6.62
CA ALA A 61 -13.62 -4.93 -5.23
C ALA A 61 -12.14 -4.60 -4.96
N LEU A 62 -11.24 -4.84 -5.92
CA LEU A 62 -9.84 -4.44 -5.82
C LEU A 62 -9.66 -2.92 -5.83
N GLN A 63 -10.39 -2.23 -6.71
CA GLN A 63 -10.40 -0.77 -6.76
C GLN A 63 -10.89 -0.16 -5.44
N ASP A 64 -11.99 -0.67 -4.90
CA ASP A 64 -12.57 -0.22 -3.63
C ASP A 64 -11.58 -0.45 -2.48
N ARG A 65 -10.96 -1.64 -2.42
CA ARG A 65 -9.92 -1.95 -1.43
C ARG A 65 -8.72 -1.00 -1.52
N TRP A 66 -8.20 -0.73 -2.72
CA TRP A 66 -7.09 0.21 -2.88
C TRP A 66 -7.46 1.61 -2.44
N ARG A 67 -8.71 2.03 -2.66
CA ARG A 67 -9.20 3.32 -2.19
C ARG A 67 -9.26 3.37 -0.66
N GLU A 68 -9.70 2.30 -0.01
CA GLU A 68 -9.70 2.16 1.45
C GLU A 68 -8.27 2.18 2.02
N GLU A 69 -7.36 1.37 1.46
CA GLU A 69 -5.96 1.31 1.90
C GLU A 69 -5.29 2.69 1.80
N MET A 70 -5.52 3.43 0.71
CA MET A 70 -5.00 4.79 0.56
C MET A 70 -5.56 5.76 1.61
N LEU A 71 -6.80 5.59 2.04
CA LEU A 71 -7.41 6.40 3.09
C LEU A 71 -6.82 6.04 4.46
N LEU A 72 -6.69 4.75 4.76
CA LEU A 72 -6.13 4.25 6.01
C LEU A 72 -4.69 4.71 6.21
N VAL A 73 -3.84 4.61 5.17
CA VAL A 73 -2.44 5.04 5.25
C VAL A 73 -2.34 6.54 5.60
N LYS A 74 -3.20 7.39 5.03
CA LYS A 74 -3.25 8.83 5.37
C LYS A 74 -3.64 9.06 6.83
N LEU A 75 -4.64 8.32 7.32
CA LEU A 75 -5.05 8.42 8.72
C LEU A 75 -3.96 7.91 9.68
N GLU A 76 -3.27 6.83 9.33
CA GLU A 76 -2.17 6.29 10.11
C GLU A 76 -1.00 7.28 10.21
N MET A 77 -0.66 7.98 9.13
CA MET A 77 0.35 9.05 9.12
C MET A 77 -0.03 10.17 10.11
N ASP A 78 -1.27 10.66 10.04
CA ASP A 78 -1.78 11.67 10.96
C ASP A 78 -1.78 11.20 12.42
N TRP A 79 -2.21 9.96 12.66
CA TRP A 79 -2.22 9.35 13.98
C TRP A 79 -0.81 9.16 14.53
N THR A 80 0.16 8.80 13.69
CA THR A 80 1.57 8.67 14.09
C THR A 80 2.11 10.00 14.61
N CYS A 81 1.84 11.10 13.90
CA CYS A 81 2.23 12.44 14.36
C CYS A 81 1.57 12.81 15.69
N LYS A 82 0.26 12.60 15.80
CA LYS A 82 -0.50 12.87 17.04
C LYS A 82 -0.01 12.04 18.22
N PHE A 83 0.35 10.78 17.97
CA PHE A 83 0.91 9.89 18.98
C PHE A 83 2.25 10.44 19.50
N PHE A 84 3.17 10.87 18.63
CA PHE A 84 4.44 11.45 19.07
C PHE A 84 4.27 12.75 19.86
N LEU A 85 3.35 13.62 19.44
CA LEU A 85 3.03 14.84 20.19
C LEU A 85 2.46 14.50 21.58
N TRP A 86 1.54 13.55 21.65
CA TRP A 86 0.99 13.08 22.93
C TRP A 86 2.08 12.45 23.82
N LYS A 87 3.02 11.68 23.26
CA LYS A 87 4.16 11.16 24.02
C LYS A 87 5.05 12.28 24.54
N THR A 88 5.28 13.32 23.73
CA THR A 88 6.05 14.51 24.13
C THR A 88 5.44 15.18 25.36
N THR A 89 4.12 15.39 25.36
CA THR A 89 3.40 15.98 26.49
C THR A 89 3.43 15.06 27.70
N GLN A 90 3.17 13.76 27.55
CA GLN A 90 3.25 12.80 28.66
C GLN A 90 4.62 12.79 29.35
N TRP A 91 5.72 12.80 28.57
CA TRP A 91 7.05 12.88 29.15
C TRP A 91 7.35 14.24 29.77
N GLY A 92 6.74 15.32 29.27
CA GLY A 92 6.76 16.63 29.90
C GLY A 92 6.09 16.62 31.28
N ASP A 93 4.94 15.98 31.39
CA ASP A 93 4.23 15.81 32.67
C ASP A 93 5.07 15.01 33.68
N HIS A 94 5.69 13.90 33.24
CA HIS A 94 6.61 13.13 34.08
C HIS A 94 7.85 13.92 34.51
N MET A 95 8.35 14.81 33.65
CA MET A 95 9.45 15.70 33.99
C MET A 95 9.05 16.68 35.11
N GLN A 96 7.83 17.22 35.05
CA GLN A 96 7.28 18.08 36.09
C GLN A 96 7.03 17.32 37.40
N GLU A 97 6.43 16.14 37.34
CA GLU A 97 6.22 15.28 38.52
C GLU A 97 7.56 14.91 39.20
N SER A 98 8.60 14.64 38.40
CA SER A 98 9.94 14.34 38.91
C SER A 98 10.59 15.55 39.58
N LEU A 99 10.24 16.78 39.15
CA LEU A 99 10.69 18.01 39.80
C LEU A 99 10.06 18.14 41.19
N GLU A 100 8.75 17.92 41.30
CA GLU A 100 8.00 17.96 42.56
C GLU A 100 8.51 16.93 43.57
N LYS A 101 8.90 15.74 43.10
CA LYS A 101 9.46 14.67 43.93
C LYS A 101 10.97 14.81 44.20
N CYS A 102 11.62 15.88 43.75
CA CYS A 102 13.06 16.11 43.90
C CYS A 102 13.93 14.97 43.35
N LEU A 103 13.56 14.40 42.19
CA LEU A 103 14.25 13.28 41.53
C LEU A 103 15.01 13.75 40.28
N PRO A 104 16.25 14.26 40.40
CA PRO A 104 16.96 14.92 39.30
C PRO A 104 17.29 13.99 38.13
N GLY A 105 17.62 12.72 38.40
CA GLY A 105 17.90 11.74 37.35
C GLY A 105 16.68 11.42 36.49
N HIS A 106 15.52 11.23 37.12
CA HIS A 106 14.25 10.99 36.44
C HIS A 106 13.84 12.19 35.59
N ARG A 107 14.01 13.40 36.11
CA ARG A 107 13.76 14.64 35.37
C ARG A 107 14.61 14.74 34.11
N CYS A 108 15.91 14.45 34.22
CA CYS A 108 16.83 14.48 33.08
C CYS A 108 16.41 13.46 32.00
N TYR A 109 16.08 12.24 32.41
CA TYR A 109 15.62 11.20 31.48
C TYR A 109 14.30 11.55 30.80
N ALA A 110 13.30 12.00 31.58
CA ALA A 110 12.00 12.42 31.05
C ALA A 110 12.13 13.59 30.07
N GLY A 111 12.97 14.59 30.37
CA GLY A 111 13.27 15.69 29.46
C GLY A 111 13.89 15.22 28.15
N ARG A 112 14.86 14.29 28.21
CA ARG A 112 15.45 13.67 27.01
C ARG A 112 14.39 12.93 26.17
N GLN A 113 13.51 12.16 26.81
CA GLN A 113 12.45 11.44 26.11
C GLN A 113 11.46 12.40 25.45
N SER A 114 11.02 13.45 26.16
CA SER A 114 10.15 14.48 25.60
C SER A 114 10.77 15.12 24.35
N GLN A 115 12.05 15.51 24.42
CA GLN A 115 12.75 16.07 23.27
C GLN A 115 12.85 15.09 22.09
N MET A 116 13.17 13.81 22.36
CA MET A 116 13.26 12.77 21.32
C MET A 116 11.92 12.62 20.57
N TYR A 117 10.80 12.53 21.30
CA TYR A 117 9.48 12.41 20.68
C TYR A 117 9.06 13.68 19.92
N SER A 118 9.48 14.86 20.39
CA SER A 118 9.25 16.12 19.69
C SER A 118 9.94 16.15 18.32
N LEU A 119 11.20 15.70 18.27
CA LEU A 119 11.95 15.59 17.01
C LEU A 119 11.30 14.57 16.07
N LEU A 120 10.93 13.39 16.57
CA LEU A 120 10.21 12.39 15.76
C LEU A 120 8.89 12.93 15.19
N ALA A 121 8.16 13.75 15.96
CA ALA A 121 6.94 14.40 15.47
C ALA A 121 7.23 15.39 14.34
N GLN A 122 8.28 16.20 14.49
CA GLN A 122 8.68 17.18 13.47
C GLN A 122 9.15 16.51 12.18
N ASP A 123 10.01 15.49 12.31
CA ASP A 123 10.53 14.73 11.16
C ASP A 123 9.40 14.01 10.42
N ALA A 124 8.47 13.37 11.15
CA ALA A 124 7.33 12.70 10.56
C ALA A 124 6.40 13.70 9.83
N GLN A 125 6.10 14.85 10.46
CA GLN A 125 5.28 15.89 9.83
C GLN A 125 5.91 16.43 8.55
N ALA A 126 7.21 16.71 8.55
CA ALA A 126 7.93 17.18 7.38
C ALA A 126 7.85 16.14 6.24
N ALA A 127 8.17 14.87 6.55
CA ALA A 127 8.12 13.79 5.57
C ALA A 127 6.71 13.60 4.98
N PHE A 128 5.66 13.72 5.80
CA PHE A 128 4.29 13.55 5.33
C PHE A 128 3.78 14.76 4.53
N GLN A 129 4.20 15.97 4.86
CA GLN A 129 3.91 17.17 4.07
C GLN A 129 4.55 17.08 2.68
N ASP A 130 5.80 16.64 2.59
CA ASP A 130 6.49 16.45 1.32
C ASP A 130 5.75 15.42 0.44
N LEU A 131 5.34 14.28 1.02
CA LEU A 131 4.55 13.28 0.31
C LEU A 131 3.18 13.84 -0.14
N GLN A 132 2.54 14.66 0.70
CA GLN A 132 1.26 15.27 0.34
C GLN A 132 1.40 16.23 -0.83
N ASN A 133 2.50 16.99 -0.90
CA ASN A 133 2.80 17.89 -2.03
C ASN A 133 3.02 17.10 -3.32
N VAL A 134 3.84 16.05 -3.29
CA VAL A 134 4.09 15.16 -4.44
C VAL A 134 2.79 14.53 -4.96
N LEU A 135 1.90 14.12 -4.04
CA LEU A 135 0.60 13.54 -4.42
C LEU A 135 -0.38 14.57 -5.01
N ILE A 136 -0.25 15.86 -4.66
CA ILE A 136 -1.04 16.94 -5.26
C ILE A 136 -0.53 17.21 -6.68
N GLU A 137 0.79 17.33 -6.86
CA GLU A 137 1.42 17.52 -8.17
C GLU A 137 1.05 16.40 -9.16
N ALA A 138 1.14 15.14 -8.73
CA ALA A 138 0.78 13.99 -9.55
C ALA A 138 -0.72 13.87 -9.89
N ARG A 139 -1.59 14.69 -9.28
CA ARG A 139 -3.03 14.74 -9.58
C ARG A 139 -3.37 15.80 -10.63
N ASP A 140 -2.56 16.83 -10.73
CA ASP A 140 -2.79 17.99 -11.60
C ASP A 140 -2.15 17.83 -13.01
N GLU A 141 -1.37 16.76 -13.21
CA GLU A 141 -0.88 16.26 -14.51
C GLU A 141 -1.87 15.32 -15.22
#